data_AF-A0A538E3Z3-F1
#
_entry.id   AF-A0A538E3Z3-F1
#
_cell.length_a   1.000
_cell.length_b   1.000
_cell.length_c   1.000
_cell.angle_alpha   90.00
_cell.angle_beta   90.00
_cell.angle_gamma   90.00
#
_symmetry.space_group_name_H-M   'P 1'
#
loop_
_entity.id
_entity.type
_entity.pdbx_description
1 polymer ?
#
loop_
_entity_poly.entity_id
_entity_poly.type
_entity_poly.pdbx_seq_one_letter_code
_entity_poly.pdbx_strand_id
1 'polypeptide(L)'
;MASFSSQSNDVDLAAPGRHIRVAEPVVDDPTGYIFASGTSFSAPMVSAASAWVWTERPELDNTQLFDVMRFSAHDMDAPGFDRATGFGMLNIPSALAFPTPPRDPLEPNDDIDQVSAQGIFDGGQPAVVTASRRSSTITARVDRHEDPHAVYRAFLPARGSLTARTSGGAVDLRIFPSGARDIGTKAAAVSKKAGLAPESAMIRNTTRRGVYVYVEVRPDASTVRASYTLRITSSARR
;
A
#
# COMPACT_ATOMS: atom_id res chain seq x y z
N MET A 1 23.71 -0.24 10.61
CA MET A 1 23.49 0.33 9.25
C MET A 1 24.67 1.12 8.70
N ALA A 2 24.79 1.25 7.37
CA ALA A 2 25.85 2.04 6.72
C ALA A 2 25.58 3.54 6.83
N SER A 3 26.60 4.35 7.15
CA SER A 3 26.45 5.78 7.47
C SER A 3 25.95 6.66 6.31
N PHE A 4 26.09 6.20 5.07
CA PHE A 4 25.63 6.91 3.87
C PHE A 4 24.18 6.60 3.48
N SER A 5 23.55 5.60 4.12
CA SER A 5 22.20 5.18 3.75
C SER A 5 21.19 6.21 4.23
N SER A 6 20.37 6.74 3.32
CA SER A 6 19.22 7.57 3.68
C SER A 6 18.23 6.77 4.52
N GLN A 7 17.66 7.42 5.54
CA GLN A 7 16.69 6.81 6.45
C GLN A 7 15.33 7.48 6.32
N SER A 8 14.30 6.70 6.04
CA SER A 8 12.94 7.19 5.81
C SER A 8 11.92 6.11 6.16
N ASN A 9 10.64 6.48 6.17
CA ASN A 9 9.58 5.48 6.30
C ASN A 9 9.36 4.69 4.99
N ASP A 10 10.03 5.08 3.91
CA ASP A 10 9.86 4.49 2.58
C ASP A 10 10.93 3.41 2.27
N VAL A 11 11.73 3.03 3.27
CA VAL A 11 12.70 1.94 3.15
C VAL A 11 11.96 0.62 3.33
N ASP A 12 11.95 -0.22 2.29
CA ASP A 12 11.34 -1.54 2.35
C ASP A 12 12.25 -2.57 3.05
N LEU A 13 13.46 -2.76 2.55
CA LEU A 13 14.43 -3.70 3.12
C LEU A 13 15.86 -3.31 2.79
N ALA A 14 16.80 -3.80 3.60
CA ALA A 14 18.23 -3.61 3.41
C ALA A 14 18.89 -4.81 2.72
N ALA A 15 20.00 -4.56 2.02
CA ALA A 15 20.90 -5.58 1.50
C ALA A 15 22.36 -5.09 1.58
N PRO A 16 23.37 -5.99 1.49
CA PRO A 16 24.76 -5.58 1.51
C PRO A 16 25.09 -4.52 0.45
N GLY A 17 25.62 -3.37 0.89
CA GLY A 17 25.95 -2.24 0.01
C GLY A 17 27.27 -1.57 0.35
N ARG A 18 28.08 -2.14 1.23
CA ARG A 18 29.37 -1.59 1.64
C ARG A 18 30.49 -2.54 1.25
N HIS A 19 31.51 -2.02 0.60
CA HIS A 19 32.69 -2.79 0.17
C HIS A 19 32.29 -4.00 -0.69
N ILE A 20 31.41 -3.76 -1.66
CA ILE A 20 30.94 -4.75 -2.61
C ILE A 20 31.92 -4.80 -3.78
N ARG A 21 32.38 -6.00 -4.13
CA ARG A 21 33.20 -6.19 -5.32
C ARG A 21 32.29 -6.13 -6.55
N VAL A 22 32.55 -5.19 -7.44
CA VAL A 22 31.74 -4.94 -8.65
C VAL A 22 32.64 -4.87 -9.88
N ALA A 23 32.06 -5.18 -11.04
CA ALA A 23 32.76 -5.04 -12.31
C ALA A 23 32.94 -3.55 -12.65
N GLU A 24 34.10 -3.21 -13.20
CA GLU A 24 34.48 -1.88 -13.66
C GLU A 24 35.06 -2.00 -15.07
N PRO A 25 34.83 -1.06 -16.00
CA PRO A 25 35.47 -1.08 -17.29
C PRO A 25 37.00 -1.14 -17.14
N VAL A 26 37.65 -1.97 -17.95
CA VAL A 26 39.11 -2.17 -17.89
C VAL A 26 39.93 -0.92 -18.23
N VAL A 27 39.28 0.09 -18.82
CA VAL A 27 39.87 1.41 -19.07
C VAL A 27 40.00 2.23 -17.78
N ASP A 28 39.16 1.97 -16.78
CA ASP A 28 39.12 2.63 -15.49
C ASP A 28 39.90 1.83 -14.41
N ASP A 29 39.82 0.50 -14.43
CA ASP A 29 40.63 -0.39 -13.59
C ASP A 29 41.14 -1.64 -14.38
N PRO A 30 42.46 -1.85 -14.52
CA PRO A 30 43.00 -2.98 -15.31
C PRO A 30 42.59 -4.38 -14.82
N THR A 31 42.16 -4.52 -13.56
CA THR A 31 41.68 -5.80 -13.02
C THR A 31 40.25 -6.11 -13.45
N GLY A 32 39.51 -5.12 -13.95
CA GLY A 32 38.09 -5.20 -14.31
C GLY A 32 37.15 -5.21 -13.09
N TYR A 33 37.67 -4.96 -11.88
CA TYR A 33 36.89 -4.98 -10.65
C TYR A 33 37.34 -3.93 -9.65
N ILE A 34 36.40 -3.32 -8.95
CA ILE A 34 36.66 -2.44 -7.81
C ILE A 34 35.84 -2.86 -6.59
N PHE A 35 36.18 -2.32 -5.42
CA PHE A 35 35.29 -2.33 -4.27
C PHE A 35 34.56 -1.01 -4.18
N ALA A 36 33.23 -1.07 -4.25
CA ALA A 36 32.38 0.11 -4.21
C ALA A 36 31.40 0.05 -3.02
N SER A 37 30.87 1.21 -2.64
CA SER A 37 29.89 1.32 -1.56
C SER A 37 28.78 2.29 -1.96
N GLY A 38 27.54 1.93 -1.64
CA GLY A 38 26.36 2.70 -2.02
C GLY A 38 25.12 1.82 -2.01
N THR A 39 23.96 2.42 -1.77
CA THR A 39 22.67 1.74 -1.90
C THR A 39 22.41 1.27 -3.34
N SER A 40 23.04 1.90 -4.33
CA SER A 40 23.08 1.44 -5.72
C SER A 40 23.66 0.03 -5.91
N PHE A 41 24.40 -0.49 -4.93
CA PHE A 41 24.89 -1.88 -4.94
C PHE A 41 24.04 -2.84 -4.12
N SER A 42 23.27 -2.33 -3.16
CA SER A 42 22.22 -3.10 -2.46
C SER A 42 21.03 -3.36 -3.40
N ALA A 43 20.60 -2.36 -4.16
CA ALA A 43 19.45 -2.42 -5.06
C ALA A 43 19.50 -3.61 -6.05
N PRO A 44 20.58 -3.82 -6.83
CA PRO A 44 20.65 -4.96 -7.76
C PRO A 44 20.67 -6.32 -7.06
N MET A 45 21.15 -6.42 -5.81
CA MET A 45 21.04 -7.67 -5.03
C MET A 45 19.58 -7.98 -4.70
N VAL A 46 18.82 -6.97 -4.26
CA VAL A 46 17.38 -7.13 -4.02
C VAL A 46 16.65 -7.47 -5.31
N SER A 47 16.95 -6.77 -6.42
CA SER A 47 16.35 -7.08 -7.73
C SER A 47 16.62 -8.51 -8.19
N ALA A 48 17.86 -9.00 -8.06
CA ALA A 48 18.22 -10.37 -8.42
C ALA A 48 17.52 -11.40 -7.52
N ALA A 49 17.46 -11.13 -6.20
CA ALA A 49 16.76 -11.98 -5.27
C ALA A 49 15.24 -12.03 -5.54
N SER A 50 14.60 -10.89 -5.79
CA SER A 50 13.19 -10.83 -6.17
C SER A 50 12.92 -11.58 -7.47
N ALA A 51 13.76 -11.42 -8.50
CA ALA A 51 13.63 -12.17 -9.75
C ALA A 51 13.76 -13.69 -9.54
N TRP A 52 14.70 -14.12 -8.70
CA TRP A 52 14.84 -15.53 -8.35
C TRP A 52 13.62 -16.07 -7.60
N VAL A 53 13.19 -15.38 -6.53
CA VAL A 53 12.00 -15.77 -5.77
C VAL A 53 10.78 -15.86 -6.68
N TRP A 54 10.59 -14.91 -7.59
CA TRP A 54 9.45 -14.91 -8.51
C TRP A 54 9.55 -16.00 -9.58
N THR A 55 10.77 -16.41 -9.96
CA THR A 55 10.99 -17.56 -10.86
C THR A 55 10.61 -18.88 -10.19
N GLU A 56 10.98 -19.06 -8.93
CA GLU A 56 10.63 -20.25 -8.14
C GLU A 56 9.17 -20.27 -7.70
N ARG A 57 8.53 -19.09 -7.65
CA ARG A 57 7.15 -18.88 -7.21
C ARG A 57 6.34 -18.05 -8.22
N PRO A 58 6.12 -18.58 -9.44
CA PRO A 58 5.49 -17.84 -10.53
C PRO A 58 4.00 -17.55 -10.30
N GLU A 59 3.39 -18.13 -9.27
CA GLU A 59 2.00 -17.89 -8.88
C GLU A 59 1.80 -16.58 -8.09
N LEU A 60 2.87 -15.99 -7.55
CA LEU A 60 2.81 -14.71 -6.88
C LEU A 60 2.50 -13.61 -7.89
N ASP A 61 1.62 -12.68 -7.54
CA ASP A 61 1.62 -11.37 -8.21
C ASP A 61 2.69 -10.44 -7.63
N ASN A 62 2.80 -9.25 -8.20
CA ASN A 62 3.83 -8.29 -7.83
C ASN A 62 3.70 -7.79 -6.39
N THR A 63 2.48 -7.61 -5.86
CA THR A 63 2.29 -7.14 -4.49
C THR A 63 2.59 -8.25 -3.49
N GLN A 64 2.19 -9.48 -3.78
CA GLN A 64 2.56 -10.64 -2.97
C GLN A 64 4.07 -10.89 -2.97
N LEU A 65 4.76 -10.67 -4.10
CA LEU A 65 6.22 -10.75 -4.14
C LEU A 65 6.85 -9.73 -3.19
N PHE A 66 6.41 -8.47 -3.22
CA PHE A 66 6.96 -7.45 -2.33
C PHE A 66 6.70 -7.77 -0.85
N ASP A 67 5.50 -8.23 -0.51
CA ASP A 67 5.17 -8.73 0.83
C ASP A 67 6.08 -9.88 1.28
N VAL A 68 6.32 -10.86 0.39
CA VAL A 68 7.24 -11.97 0.65
C VAL A 68 8.63 -11.43 0.94
N MET A 69 9.15 -10.51 0.12
CA MET A 69 10.49 -9.96 0.30
C MET A 69 10.63 -9.15 1.60
N ARG A 70 9.61 -8.36 1.96
CA ARG A 70 9.58 -7.55 3.19
C ARG A 70 9.44 -8.41 4.44
N PHE A 71 8.39 -9.24 4.53
CA PHE A 71 8.03 -9.92 5.78
C PHE A 71 8.83 -11.20 6.04
N SER A 72 9.62 -11.64 5.06
CA SER A 72 10.62 -12.70 5.26
C SER A 72 12.02 -12.17 5.59
N ALA A 73 12.22 -10.85 5.51
CA ALA A 73 13.49 -10.22 5.83
C ALA A 73 13.92 -10.57 7.27
N HIS A 74 15.23 -10.69 7.47
CA HIS A 74 15.78 -10.84 8.79
C HIS A 74 15.72 -9.48 9.49
N ASP A 75 14.82 -9.35 10.45
CA ASP A 75 14.68 -8.17 11.30
C ASP A 75 16.03 -7.80 11.95
N MET A 76 16.43 -6.54 11.80
CA MET A 76 17.72 -6.00 12.23
C MET A 76 17.49 -4.82 13.17
N ASP A 77 18.46 -4.57 14.05
CA ASP A 77 18.45 -3.40 14.95
C ASP A 77 17.23 -3.36 15.90
N ALA A 78 16.16 -2.63 15.57
CA ALA A 78 14.97 -2.48 16.42
C ALA A 78 13.88 -3.46 15.99
N PRO A 79 13.19 -4.17 16.92
CA PRO A 79 12.19 -5.15 16.53
C PRO A 79 11.08 -4.56 15.64
N GLY A 80 10.85 -5.20 14.50
CA GLY A 80 9.86 -4.82 13.50
C GLY A 80 10.39 -3.81 12.49
N PHE A 81 9.51 -2.91 12.04
CA PHE A 81 9.89 -1.90 11.07
C PHE A 81 10.76 -0.81 11.71
N ASP A 82 11.85 -0.45 11.03
CA ASP A 82 12.67 0.70 11.38
C ASP A 82 13.04 1.55 10.15
N ARG A 83 13.31 2.84 10.36
CA ARG A 83 13.58 3.79 9.26
C ARG A 83 14.92 3.59 8.54
N ALA A 84 15.81 2.78 9.10
CA ALA A 84 17.14 2.54 8.59
C ALA A 84 17.24 1.24 7.79
N THR A 85 16.51 0.18 8.18
CA THR A 85 16.51 -1.11 7.47
C THR A 85 15.17 -1.53 6.89
N GLY A 86 14.10 -0.76 7.13
CA GLY A 86 12.75 -1.12 6.70
C GLY A 86 12.25 -2.30 7.52
N PHE A 87 11.89 -3.38 6.85
CA PHE A 87 11.51 -4.66 7.46
C PHE A 87 12.71 -5.55 7.80
N GLY A 88 13.94 -5.13 7.47
CA GLY A 88 15.16 -5.85 7.83
C GLY A 88 16.08 -6.16 6.64
N MET A 89 17.02 -7.07 6.86
CA MET A 89 17.98 -7.53 5.85
C MET A 89 17.38 -8.61 4.95
N LEU A 90 17.58 -8.49 3.64
CA LEU A 90 17.25 -9.49 2.62
C LEU A 90 17.61 -10.91 3.06
N ASN A 91 16.64 -11.83 2.99
CA ASN A 91 16.83 -13.24 3.33
C ASN A 91 16.14 -14.16 2.29
N ILE A 92 16.91 -14.64 1.31
CA ILE A 92 16.39 -15.47 0.21
C ILE A 92 15.79 -16.80 0.69
N PRO A 93 16.46 -17.59 1.57
CA PRO A 93 15.86 -18.81 2.09
C PRO A 93 14.50 -18.59 2.77
N SER A 94 14.39 -17.54 3.60
CA SER A 94 13.13 -17.19 4.25
C SER A 94 12.07 -16.76 3.22
N ALA A 95 12.43 -15.98 2.20
CA ALA A 95 11.51 -15.55 1.14
C ALA A 95 10.94 -16.73 0.34
N LEU A 96 11.78 -17.70 0.00
CA LEU A 96 11.35 -18.92 -0.69
C LEU A 96 10.41 -19.78 0.17
N ALA A 97 10.61 -19.78 1.49
CA ALA A 97 9.78 -20.53 2.45
C ALA A 97 8.55 -19.75 2.96
N PHE A 98 8.45 -18.44 2.67
CA PHE A 98 7.41 -17.60 3.23
C PHE A 98 6.02 -17.97 2.68
N PRO A 99 4.97 -18.13 3.52
CA PRO A 99 3.63 -18.44 3.03
C PRO A 99 3.15 -17.39 2.01
N THR A 100 2.46 -17.81 0.94
CA THR A 100 1.87 -16.87 -0.03
C THR A 100 0.92 -15.91 0.71
N PRO A 101 1.21 -14.60 0.71
CA PRO A 101 0.34 -13.62 1.33
C PRO A 101 -1.05 -13.62 0.67
N PRO A 102 -2.13 -13.31 1.40
CA PRO A 102 -3.43 -13.08 0.78
C PRO A 102 -3.33 -11.97 -0.27
N ARG A 103 -4.07 -12.12 -1.37
CA ARG A 103 -4.09 -11.13 -2.43
C ARG A 103 -4.71 -9.82 -1.94
N ASP A 104 -4.05 -8.69 -2.18
CA ASP A 104 -4.64 -7.36 -2.00
C ASP A 104 -5.23 -6.84 -3.32
N PRO A 105 -6.56 -6.68 -3.40
CA PRO A 105 -7.18 -6.27 -4.65
C PRO A 105 -7.04 -4.76 -4.83
N LEU A 106 -6.96 -4.35 -6.10
CA LEU A 106 -7.04 -2.94 -6.50
C LEU A 106 -5.83 -2.11 -6.03
N GLU A 107 -4.63 -2.69 -5.98
CA GLU A 107 -3.39 -1.90 -5.82
C GLU A 107 -2.86 -1.33 -7.14
N PRO A 108 -2.17 -0.17 -7.13
CA PRO A 108 -1.93 0.71 -5.98
C PRO A 108 -3.16 1.59 -5.68
N ASN A 109 -3.52 1.74 -4.40
CA ASN A 109 -4.63 2.61 -3.98
C ASN A 109 -4.36 3.45 -2.72
N ASP A 110 -3.09 3.76 -2.44
CA ASP A 110 -2.63 4.54 -1.28
C ASP A 110 -3.19 5.96 -1.22
N ASP A 111 -3.48 6.54 -2.39
CA ASP A 111 -3.92 7.94 -2.50
C ASP A 111 -5.02 8.14 -3.56
N ILE A 112 -5.72 9.26 -3.45
CA ILE A 112 -6.81 9.66 -4.32
C ILE A 112 -6.33 9.83 -5.76
N ASP A 113 -5.12 10.32 -5.99
CA ASP A 113 -4.55 10.48 -7.32
C ASP A 113 -4.23 9.14 -8.00
N GLN A 114 -4.08 8.05 -7.25
CA GLN A 114 -3.93 6.71 -7.82
C GLN A 114 -5.26 6.13 -8.31
N VAL A 115 -6.37 6.46 -7.64
CA VAL A 115 -7.69 5.87 -7.97
C VAL A 115 -8.61 6.81 -8.77
N SER A 116 -8.31 8.10 -8.78
CA SER A 116 -9.10 9.11 -9.49
C SER A 116 -8.96 8.99 -11.00
N ALA A 117 -10.05 9.25 -11.73
CA ALA A 117 -10.03 9.25 -13.19
C ALA A 117 -9.21 10.41 -13.79
N GLN A 118 -8.87 11.41 -12.97
CA GLN A 118 -8.01 12.55 -13.31
C GLN A 118 -6.70 12.51 -12.51
N GLY A 119 -6.29 11.31 -12.13
CA GLY A 119 -5.14 11.03 -11.30
C GLY A 119 -3.85 10.83 -12.08
N ILE A 120 -2.86 10.18 -11.46
CA ILE A 120 -1.56 9.87 -12.05
C ILE A 120 -1.62 8.71 -13.06
N PHE A 121 -2.60 7.81 -12.90
CA PHE A 121 -2.83 6.72 -13.83
C PHE A 121 -3.95 7.08 -14.81
N ASP A 122 -3.69 6.89 -16.10
CA ASP A 122 -4.66 7.16 -17.16
C ASP A 122 -5.98 6.39 -16.91
N GLY A 123 -7.08 7.13 -16.75
CA GLY A 123 -8.41 6.57 -16.46
C GLY A 123 -8.65 6.18 -14.99
N GLY A 124 -7.61 6.17 -14.16
CA GLY A 124 -7.64 5.75 -12.76
C GLY A 124 -8.20 4.34 -12.55
N GLN A 125 -8.49 4.02 -11.29
CA GLN A 125 -9.08 2.72 -10.97
C GLN A 125 -10.60 2.67 -11.18
N PRO A 126 -11.18 1.52 -11.56
CA PRO A 126 -12.62 1.36 -11.65
C PRO A 126 -13.33 1.69 -10.33
N ALA A 127 -14.46 2.41 -10.42
CA ALA A 127 -15.24 2.70 -9.22
C ALA A 127 -15.92 1.43 -8.68
N VAL A 128 -15.70 1.14 -7.41
CA VAL A 128 -16.24 -0.06 -6.76
C VAL A 128 -17.76 0.01 -6.59
N VAL A 129 -18.31 1.22 -6.50
CA VAL A 129 -19.75 1.53 -6.56
C VAL A 129 -19.99 2.50 -7.69
N THR A 130 -20.96 2.19 -8.56
CA THR A 130 -21.31 2.98 -9.75
C THR A 130 -22.78 3.39 -9.74
N ALA A 131 -23.21 4.14 -10.76
CA ALA A 131 -24.62 4.48 -10.94
C ALA A 131 -25.52 3.25 -11.17
N SER A 132 -25.00 2.19 -11.76
CA SER A 132 -25.71 0.91 -11.98
C SER A 132 -25.49 -0.08 -10.83
N ARG A 133 -24.28 -0.13 -10.26
CA ARG A 133 -23.94 -1.01 -9.13
C ARG A 133 -23.90 -0.21 -7.82
N ARG A 134 -25.01 -0.25 -7.08
CA ARG A 134 -25.21 0.58 -5.88
C ARG A 134 -24.55 0.07 -4.60
N SER A 135 -23.99 -1.13 -4.59
CA SER A 135 -23.28 -1.68 -3.43
C SER A 135 -22.11 -2.57 -3.85
N SER A 136 -21.08 -2.60 -3.01
CA SER A 136 -19.89 -3.44 -3.16
C SER A 136 -19.40 -3.90 -1.79
N THR A 137 -18.79 -5.09 -1.76
CA THR A 137 -18.02 -5.59 -0.63
C THR A 137 -16.60 -5.91 -1.12
N ILE A 138 -15.60 -5.52 -0.35
CA ILE A 138 -14.17 -5.68 -0.65
C ILE A 138 -13.52 -6.27 0.60
N THR A 139 -12.65 -7.24 0.42
CA THR A 139 -11.79 -7.76 1.50
C THR A 139 -10.35 -7.49 1.09
N ALA A 140 -9.61 -6.82 1.97
CA ALA A 140 -8.29 -6.27 1.69
C ALA A 140 -7.51 -6.14 3.01
N ARG A 141 -6.29 -5.62 2.95
CA ARG A 141 -5.45 -5.36 4.13
C ARG A 141 -4.98 -3.91 4.12
N VAL A 142 -4.41 -3.52 5.25
CA VAL A 142 -3.63 -2.28 5.42
C VAL A 142 -2.50 -2.58 6.41
N ASP A 143 -1.35 -1.95 6.18
CA ASP A 143 -0.17 -1.98 7.04
C ASP A 143 0.35 -0.56 7.27
N ARG A 144 0.55 -0.18 8.53
CA ARG A 144 0.97 1.16 8.92
C ARG A 144 2.25 1.65 8.21
N HIS A 145 3.15 0.74 7.86
CA HIS A 145 4.46 1.07 7.33
C HIS A 145 4.53 0.93 5.81
N GLU A 146 3.80 -0.01 5.24
CA GLU A 146 3.89 -0.34 3.81
C GLU A 146 2.69 0.14 3.00
N ASP A 147 1.48 -0.08 3.50
CA ASP A 147 0.20 0.31 2.88
C ASP A 147 -0.72 0.95 3.95
N PRO A 148 -0.43 2.19 4.36
CA PRO A 148 -1.15 2.82 5.47
C PRO A 148 -2.57 3.25 5.10
N HIS A 149 -2.93 3.23 3.81
CA HIS A 149 -4.13 3.84 3.27
C HIS A 149 -4.69 3.02 2.12
N ALA A 150 -5.93 2.58 2.22
CA ALA A 150 -6.62 1.95 1.10
C ALA A 150 -7.78 2.79 0.60
N VAL A 151 -7.68 3.37 -0.60
CA VAL A 151 -8.61 4.37 -1.13
C VAL A 151 -9.48 3.81 -2.26
N TYR A 152 -10.80 3.95 -2.15
CA TYR A 152 -11.76 3.41 -3.12
C TYR A 152 -12.65 4.49 -3.71
N ARG A 153 -12.74 4.53 -5.05
CA ARG A 153 -13.66 5.43 -5.76
C ARG A 153 -15.08 4.90 -5.76
N ALA A 154 -16.06 5.69 -5.29
CA ALA A 154 -17.44 5.25 -5.14
C ALA A 154 -18.46 6.32 -5.54
N PHE A 155 -19.52 5.91 -6.25
CA PHE A 155 -20.56 6.81 -6.73
C PHE A 155 -21.56 7.19 -5.64
N LEU A 156 -21.73 8.49 -5.44
CA LEU A 156 -22.68 9.13 -4.56
C LEU A 156 -23.82 9.77 -5.39
N PRO A 157 -25.03 9.18 -5.43
CA PRO A 157 -26.13 9.68 -6.24
C PRO A 157 -26.58 11.11 -5.87
N ALA A 158 -27.17 11.81 -6.84
CA ALA A 158 -27.84 13.09 -6.64
C ALA A 158 -28.88 12.99 -5.52
N ARG A 159 -28.90 13.95 -4.60
CA ARG A 159 -29.81 13.99 -3.44
C ARG A 159 -29.76 12.74 -2.55
N GLY A 160 -28.80 11.84 -2.73
CA GLY A 160 -28.71 10.55 -2.07
C GLY A 160 -27.69 10.51 -0.94
N SER A 161 -27.32 9.31 -0.54
CA SER A 161 -26.29 9.06 0.47
C SER A 161 -25.37 7.92 0.09
N LEU A 162 -24.17 7.93 0.68
CA LEU A 162 -23.22 6.82 0.63
C LEU A 162 -22.80 6.48 2.05
N THR A 163 -22.77 5.19 2.35
CA THR A 163 -22.33 4.64 3.63
C THR A 163 -21.24 3.62 3.40
N ALA A 164 -20.12 3.78 4.09
CA ALA A 164 -19.03 2.82 4.20
C ALA A 164 -19.11 2.15 5.58
N ARG A 165 -18.97 0.83 5.64
CA ARG A 165 -18.90 0.07 6.88
C ARG A 165 -17.77 -0.94 6.78
N THR A 166 -16.94 -1.02 7.81
CA THR A 166 -15.90 -2.03 7.94
C THR A 166 -16.33 -3.10 8.93
N SER A 167 -15.83 -4.32 8.73
CA SER A 167 -15.88 -5.42 9.68
C SER A 167 -14.59 -6.21 9.62
N GLY A 168 -14.13 -6.71 10.76
CA GLY A 168 -12.80 -7.32 10.86
C GLY A 168 -11.69 -6.27 10.91
N GLY A 169 -10.62 -6.57 11.65
CA GLY A 169 -9.51 -5.65 11.87
C GLY A 169 -9.90 -4.42 12.69
N ALA A 170 -8.91 -3.71 13.22
CA ALA A 170 -9.11 -2.44 13.90
C ALA A 170 -8.63 -1.32 12.96
N VAL A 171 -9.60 -0.76 12.22
CA VAL A 171 -9.39 0.19 11.12
C VAL A 171 -10.35 1.37 11.23
N ASP A 172 -9.88 2.52 10.76
CA ASP A 172 -10.65 3.76 10.67
C ASP A 172 -11.11 4.03 9.24
N LEU A 173 -12.18 4.83 9.13
CA LEU A 173 -12.77 5.22 7.84
C LEU A 173 -12.73 6.73 7.65
N ARG A 174 -12.38 7.17 6.44
CA ARG A 174 -12.62 8.55 5.98
C ARG A 174 -13.38 8.52 4.65
N ILE A 175 -14.18 9.55 4.42
CA ILE A 175 -14.81 9.79 3.12
C ILE A 175 -14.43 11.19 2.66
N PHE A 176 -13.78 11.30 1.51
CA PHE A 176 -13.37 12.55 0.90
C PHE A 176 -14.35 13.00 -0.18
N PRO A 177 -14.56 14.32 -0.35
CA PRO A 177 -15.44 14.85 -1.37
C PRO A 177 -14.88 14.63 -2.79
N SER A 178 -15.72 14.81 -3.81
CA SER A 178 -15.39 14.57 -5.22
C SER A 178 -14.28 15.45 -5.80
N GLY A 179 -13.93 16.56 -5.14
CA GLY A 179 -12.88 17.48 -5.57
C GLY A 179 -11.54 17.26 -4.86
N ALA A 180 -11.46 16.25 -3.97
CA ALA A 180 -10.22 15.92 -3.29
C ALA A 180 -9.17 15.45 -4.30
N ARG A 181 -7.91 15.86 -4.07
CA ARG A 181 -6.76 15.50 -4.92
C ARG A 181 -5.90 14.42 -4.28
N ASP A 182 -5.83 14.46 -2.95
CA ASP A 182 -5.03 13.57 -2.12
C ASP A 182 -5.73 13.31 -0.77
N ILE A 183 -5.21 12.34 -0.01
CA ILE A 183 -5.63 11.99 1.35
C ILE A 183 -5.33 13.06 2.41
N GLY A 184 -4.57 14.10 2.06
CA GLY A 184 -4.35 15.30 2.86
C GLY A 184 -5.53 16.27 2.83
N THR A 185 -6.44 16.11 1.86
CA THR A 185 -7.69 16.88 1.78
C THR A 185 -8.55 16.67 3.03
N LYS A 186 -9.24 17.70 3.51
CA LYS A 186 -10.17 17.55 4.65
C LYS A 186 -11.29 16.56 4.33
N ALA A 187 -11.39 15.50 5.13
CA ALA A 187 -12.45 14.51 5.01
C ALA A 187 -13.84 15.13 5.26
N ALA A 188 -14.82 14.71 4.46
CA ALA A 188 -16.22 15.11 4.60
C ALA A 188 -16.99 14.25 5.62
N ALA A 189 -16.49 13.04 5.90
CA ALA A 189 -16.96 12.19 7.00
C ALA A 189 -15.80 11.32 7.51
N VAL A 190 -15.86 10.93 8.79
CA VAL A 190 -14.92 10.02 9.44
C VAL A 190 -15.67 8.97 10.26
N SER A 191 -15.02 7.84 10.59
CA SER A 191 -15.50 6.84 11.55
C SER A 191 -15.89 7.50 12.88
N LYS A 192 -16.86 6.88 13.59
CA LYS A 192 -17.40 7.46 14.83
C LYS A 192 -16.75 6.92 16.08
N LYS A 193 -16.17 5.71 16.04
CA LYS A 193 -15.48 5.11 17.19
C LYS A 193 -14.09 4.64 16.75
N ALA A 194 -13.09 5.50 16.92
CA ALA A 194 -11.72 5.12 16.61
C ALA A 194 -11.32 3.82 17.34
N GLY A 195 -10.81 2.84 16.60
CA GLY A 195 -10.21 1.61 17.16
C GLY A 195 -11.15 0.53 17.70
N LEU A 196 -12.43 0.49 17.31
CA LEU A 196 -13.34 -0.62 17.66
C LEU A 196 -13.98 -1.25 16.40
N ALA A 197 -13.89 -2.57 16.26
CA ALA A 197 -14.64 -3.28 15.22
C ALA A 197 -16.13 -3.40 15.61
N PRO A 198 -17.13 -3.15 14.73
CA PRO A 198 -17.09 -2.61 13.35
C PRO A 198 -17.33 -1.08 13.26
N GLU A 199 -16.68 -0.40 12.30
CA GLU A 199 -16.80 1.05 12.07
C GLU A 199 -17.73 1.46 10.92
N SER A 200 -18.18 2.72 10.92
CA SER A 200 -18.97 3.27 9.81
C SER A 200 -18.82 4.78 9.61
N ALA A 201 -18.81 5.18 8.35
CA ALA A 201 -18.85 6.58 7.92
C ALA A 201 -19.97 6.78 6.87
N MET A 202 -20.58 7.96 6.86
CA MET A 202 -21.67 8.28 5.94
C MET A 202 -21.60 9.72 5.46
N ILE A 203 -21.85 9.93 4.17
CA ILE A 203 -22.01 11.25 3.56
C ILE A 203 -23.36 11.33 2.83
N ARG A 204 -23.88 12.56 2.69
CA ARG A 204 -25.06 12.88 1.88
C ARG A 204 -24.69 13.86 0.79
N ASN A 205 -25.26 13.68 -0.40
CA ASN A 205 -25.16 14.64 -1.49
C ASN A 205 -26.45 15.45 -1.55
N THR A 206 -26.34 16.77 -1.41
CA THR A 206 -27.49 17.69 -1.48
C THR A 206 -27.71 18.24 -2.89
N THR A 207 -26.77 18.00 -3.80
CA THR A 207 -26.79 18.53 -5.17
C THR A 207 -27.72 17.71 -6.07
N ARG A 208 -28.00 18.25 -7.27
CA ARG A 208 -28.83 17.61 -8.30
C ARG A 208 -28.06 16.65 -9.21
N ARG A 209 -26.73 16.53 -9.06
CA ARG A 209 -25.89 15.65 -9.88
C ARG A 209 -25.27 14.58 -9.00
N GLY A 210 -25.14 13.37 -9.54
CA GLY A 210 -24.33 12.34 -8.89
C GLY A 210 -22.84 12.67 -9.05
N VAL A 211 -22.05 12.30 -8.06
CA VAL A 211 -20.60 12.55 -8.04
C VAL A 211 -19.86 11.30 -7.59
N TYR A 212 -18.57 11.19 -7.89
CA TYR A 212 -17.71 10.18 -7.30
C TYR A 212 -17.01 10.77 -6.07
N VAL A 213 -17.00 10.02 -4.98
CA VAL A 213 -16.28 10.33 -3.74
C VAL A 213 -15.24 9.24 -3.48
N TYR A 214 -14.35 9.47 -2.52
CA TYR A 214 -13.28 8.54 -2.18
C TYR A 214 -13.48 8.04 -0.75
N VAL A 215 -13.48 6.72 -0.57
CA VAL A 215 -13.61 6.06 0.73
C VAL A 215 -12.25 5.49 1.08
N GLU A 216 -11.67 5.93 2.18
CA GLU A 216 -10.38 5.41 2.66
C GLU A 216 -10.61 4.53 3.88
N VAL A 217 -9.87 3.42 3.92
CA VAL A 217 -9.63 2.60 5.10
C VAL A 217 -8.17 2.78 5.53
N ARG A 218 -7.91 2.89 6.83
CA ARG A 218 -6.54 2.97 7.38
C ARG A 218 -6.44 2.22 8.70
N PRO A 219 -5.26 1.74 9.11
CA PRO A 219 -5.08 1.17 10.44
C PRO A 219 -5.47 2.19 11.52
N ASP A 220 -6.06 1.72 12.63
CA ASP A 220 -6.26 2.58 13.79
C ASP A 220 -4.91 3.02 14.40
N ALA A 221 -4.96 3.94 15.38
CA ALA A 221 -3.76 4.51 16.02
C ALA A 221 -2.83 3.49 16.71
N SER A 222 -3.30 2.30 17.06
CA SER A 222 -2.54 1.23 17.72
C SER A 222 -2.19 0.04 16.83
N THR A 223 -2.85 -0.09 15.68
CA THR A 223 -2.74 -1.24 14.80
C THR A 223 -1.61 -1.07 13.79
N VAL A 224 -0.72 -2.06 13.73
CA VAL A 224 0.32 -2.15 12.70
C VAL A 224 -0.29 -2.73 11.43
N ARG A 225 -0.95 -3.89 11.51
CA ARG A 225 -1.56 -4.56 10.36
C ARG A 225 -2.97 -5.02 10.66
N ALA A 226 -3.86 -4.85 9.70
CA ALA A 226 -5.23 -5.35 9.79
C ALA A 226 -5.72 -5.88 8.44
N SER A 227 -6.44 -7.00 8.46
CA SER A 227 -7.34 -7.39 7.38
C SER A 227 -8.74 -6.87 7.70
N TYR A 228 -9.44 -6.35 6.69
CA TYR A 228 -10.78 -5.84 6.85
C TYR A 228 -11.68 -6.28 5.71
N THR A 229 -12.99 -6.22 5.95
CA THR A 229 -14.01 -6.26 4.92
C THR A 229 -14.75 -4.93 4.89
N LEU A 230 -14.69 -4.23 3.77
CA LEU A 230 -15.35 -2.96 3.52
C LEU A 230 -16.60 -3.16 2.68
N ARG A 231 -17.75 -2.75 3.22
CA ARG A 231 -19.00 -2.66 2.47
C ARG A 231 -19.34 -1.20 2.20
N ILE A 232 -19.43 -0.84 0.92
CA ILE A 232 -19.90 0.48 0.47
C ILE A 232 -21.30 0.33 -0.13
N THR A 233 -22.22 1.19 0.29
CA THR A 233 -23.59 1.22 -0.23
C THR A 233 -23.99 2.65 -0.54
N SER A 234 -24.50 2.87 -1.74
CA SER A 234 -25.09 4.14 -2.18
C SER A 234 -26.61 3.99 -2.30
N SER A 235 -27.34 4.98 -1.80
CA SER A 235 -28.80 5.00 -1.83
C SER A 235 -29.27 6.29 -2.48
N ALA A 236 -30.05 6.19 -3.55
CA ALA A 236 -30.78 7.33 -4.07
C ALA A 236 -31.91 7.70 -3.10
N ARG A 237 -32.26 8.99 -3.03
CA ARG A 237 -33.46 9.41 -2.30
C ARG A 237 -34.68 8.92 -3.07
N ARG A 238 -35.55 8.19 -2.37
CA ARG A 238 -36.90 7.85 -2.87
C ARG A 238 -37.72 9.13 -3.03
#